data_AF-Q32JP2-F1
#
_entry.id   AF-Q32JP2-F1
#
_cell.length_a   1.000
_cell.length_b   1.000
_cell.length_c   1.000
_cell.angle_alpha   90.00
_cell.angle_beta   90.00
_cell.angle_gamma   90.00
#
_symmetry.space_group_name_H-M   'P 1'
#
loop_
_entity.id
_entity.type
_entity.pdbx_description
1 polymer ?
#
loop_
_entity_poly.entity_id
_entity_poly.type
_entity_poly.pdbx_seq_one_letter_code
_entity_poly.pdbx_strand_id
1 'polypeptide(L)'
;MSNHKKWNKYDLLILKSVNEINIHLSSTPYFQPLDWYIIKAMLWTENDAENTSQWNGYPLQIGRFRKDKAMPALISGEKSTALVTPPQWRNKAFNGLKDPERNYWAKEQITGSPEENIKAAITYLMMKLSNTKEESTIDQYDSTLYSAIVQKGDLADNIRKERKTTIPNLTKNNPGKNLDKIHPGDILYYQKASMKVIITG
;
A
#
# COMPACT_ATOMS: atom_id res chain seq x y z
N MET A 1 -24.35 -13.75 -21.00
CA MET A 1 -23.05 -14.35 -20.67
C MET A 1 -22.66 -15.30 -21.79
N SER A 2 -21.45 -15.19 -22.35
CA SER A 2 -21.00 -16.12 -23.40
C SER A 2 -20.74 -17.51 -22.81
N ASN A 3 -21.02 -18.58 -23.56
CA ASN A 3 -20.99 -19.99 -23.12
C ASN A 3 -19.57 -20.59 -23.04
N HIS A 4 -18.54 -19.76 -22.85
CA HIS A 4 -17.15 -20.20 -22.83
C HIS A 4 -16.72 -20.67 -21.44
N LYS A 5 -17.16 -21.85 -21.01
CA LYS A 5 -16.93 -22.39 -19.65
C LYS A 5 -15.46 -22.31 -19.18
N LYS A 6 -14.50 -22.63 -20.06
CA LYS A 6 -13.06 -22.55 -19.73
C LYS A 6 -12.60 -21.11 -19.49
N TRP A 7 -13.01 -20.19 -20.36
CA TRP A 7 -12.67 -18.75 -20.27
C TRP A 7 -13.33 -18.05 -19.09
N ASN A 8 -14.48 -18.55 -18.63
CA ASN A 8 -15.21 -18.01 -17.48
C ASN A 8 -14.78 -18.67 -16.15
N LYS A 9 -13.79 -19.58 -16.15
CA LYS A 9 -13.37 -20.35 -14.96
C LYS A 9 -13.09 -19.47 -13.75
N TYR A 10 -12.49 -18.30 -13.96
CA TYR A 10 -12.07 -17.39 -12.89
C TYR A 10 -13.02 -16.23 -12.63
N ASP A 11 -14.19 -16.17 -13.28
CA ASP A 11 -15.11 -15.02 -13.18
C ASP A 11 -15.50 -14.71 -11.72
N LEU A 12 -15.93 -15.71 -10.95
CA LEU A 12 -16.32 -15.51 -9.55
C LEU A 12 -15.15 -15.07 -8.66
N LEU A 13 -13.96 -15.61 -8.93
CA LEU A 13 -12.75 -15.24 -8.21
C LEU A 13 -12.32 -13.81 -8.52
N ILE A 14 -12.38 -13.41 -9.79
CA ILE A 14 -12.08 -12.05 -10.23
C ILE A 14 -13.07 -11.08 -9.59
N LEU A 15 -14.38 -11.36 -9.70
CA LEU A 15 -15.43 -10.54 -9.10
C LEU A 15 -15.22 -10.37 -7.59
N LYS A 16 -14.95 -11.47 -6.88
CA LYS A 16 -14.66 -11.45 -5.43
C LYS A 16 -13.42 -10.62 -5.13
N SER A 17 -12.31 -10.86 -5.82
CA SER A 17 -11.04 -10.16 -5.57
C SER A 17 -11.13 -8.66 -5.84
N VAL A 18 -11.83 -8.27 -6.91
CA VAL A 18 -12.08 -6.86 -7.25
C VAL A 18 -12.96 -6.20 -6.19
N ASN A 19 -14.01 -6.88 -5.70
CA ASN A 19 -14.83 -6.36 -4.61
C ASN A 19 -14.02 -6.15 -3.31
N GLU A 20 -13.12 -7.08 -2.97
CA GLU A 20 -12.25 -6.94 -1.80
C GLU A 20 -11.30 -5.72 -1.91
N ILE A 21 -10.76 -5.45 -3.10
CA ILE A 21 -9.96 -4.23 -3.37
C ILE A 21 -10.81 -2.98 -3.29
N ASN A 22 -12.00 -2.98 -3.89
CA ASN A 22 -12.90 -1.83 -3.88
C ASN A 22 -13.34 -1.47 -2.46
N ILE A 23 -13.59 -2.47 -1.61
CA ILE A 23 -13.88 -2.26 -0.18
C ILE A 23 -12.64 -1.69 0.53
N HIS A 24 -11.47 -2.31 0.35
CA HIS A 24 -10.22 -1.90 0.97
C HIS A 24 -9.83 -0.45 0.64
N LEU A 25 -10.07 -0.01 -0.60
CA LEU A 25 -9.73 1.34 -1.08
C LEU A 25 -10.89 2.34 -1.01
N SER A 26 -12.05 1.95 -0.52
CA SER A 26 -13.27 2.79 -0.51
C SER A 26 -13.11 4.13 0.22
N SER A 27 -12.25 4.20 1.24
CA SER A 27 -11.97 5.42 2.00
C SER A 27 -10.80 6.24 1.43
N THR A 28 -10.15 5.76 0.37
CA THR A 28 -9.02 6.46 -0.26
C THR A 28 -9.55 7.66 -1.06
N PRO A 29 -9.01 8.89 -0.84
CA PRO A 29 -9.44 10.06 -1.59
C PRO A 29 -9.36 9.83 -3.11
N TYR A 30 -10.40 10.25 -3.82
CA TYR A 30 -10.53 10.18 -5.29
C TYR A 30 -10.56 8.77 -5.90
N PHE A 31 -10.56 7.71 -5.09
CA PHE A 31 -10.62 6.34 -5.58
C PHE A 31 -11.86 6.08 -6.44
N GLN A 32 -11.64 5.49 -7.62
CA GLN A 32 -12.70 4.96 -8.47
C GLN A 32 -12.71 3.43 -8.36
N PRO A 33 -13.87 2.81 -8.06
CA PRO A 33 -13.97 1.35 -8.02
C PRO A 33 -13.53 0.71 -9.33
N LEU A 34 -12.68 -0.31 -9.22
CA LEU A 34 -12.23 -1.11 -10.34
C LEU A 34 -13.40 -1.93 -10.88
N ASP A 35 -13.65 -1.88 -12.19
CA ASP A 35 -14.57 -2.77 -12.86
C ASP A 35 -13.90 -4.13 -13.12
N TRP A 36 -14.53 -5.20 -12.65
CA TRP A 36 -14.04 -6.56 -12.80
C TRP A 36 -13.96 -7.02 -14.26
N TYR A 37 -14.73 -6.41 -15.17
CA TYR A 37 -14.60 -6.68 -16.61
C TYR A 37 -13.23 -6.28 -17.17
N ILE A 38 -12.55 -5.31 -16.57
CA ILE A 38 -11.18 -4.94 -16.96
C ILE A 38 -10.23 -6.10 -16.67
N ILE A 39 -10.33 -6.70 -15.49
CA ILE A 39 -9.49 -7.85 -15.09
C ILE A 39 -9.83 -9.08 -15.95
N LYS A 40 -11.11 -9.29 -16.25
CA LYS A 40 -11.52 -10.35 -17.17
C LYS A 40 -10.94 -10.15 -18.57
N ALA A 41 -10.97 -8.92 -19.09
CA ALA A 41 -10.38 -8.60 -20.39
C ALA A 41 -8.86 -8.82 -20.39
N MET A 42 -8.15 -8.39 -19.34
CA MET A 42 -6.72 -8.66 -19.17
C MET A 42 -6.44 -10.17 -19.19
N LEU A 43 -7.21 -10.96 -18.45
CA LEU A 43 -7.08 -12.41 -18.43
C LEU A 43 -7.22 -13.02 -19.83
N TRP A 44 -8.17 -12.51 -20.63
CA TRP A 44 -8.43 -13.01 -21.97
C TRP A 44 -7.33 -12.63 -22.98
N THR A 45 -6.57 -11.57 -22.73
CA THR A 45 -5.44 -11.16 -23.59
C THR A 45 -4.11 -11.78 -23.17
N GLU A 46 -3.95 -12.10 -21.88
CA GLU A 46 -2.69 -12.58 -21.33
C GLU A 46 -2.48 -14.10 -21.49
N ASN A 47 -3.56 -14.87 -21.62
CA ASN A 47 -3.47 -16.32 -21.64
C ASN A 47 -4.57 -16.98 -22.46
N ASP A 48 -4.28 -18.19 -22.95
CA ASP A 48 -5.26 -19.02 -23.64
C ASP A 48 -5.86 -20.02 -22.65
N ALA A 49 -7.18 -20.05 -22.53
CA ALA A 49 -7.89 -21.01 -21.69
C ALA A 49 -7.72 -22.47 -22.14
N GLU A 50 -7.29 -22.70 -23.39
CA GLU A 50 -6.89 -24.02 -23.90
C GLU A 50 -5.49 -24.44 -23.43
N ASN A 51 -4.63 -23.49 -23.04
CA ASN A 51 -3.34 -23.78 -22.44
C ASN A 51 -3.49 -24.08 -20.94
N THR A 52 -4.02 -25.26 -20.63
CA THR A 52 -4.40 -25.66 -19.27
C THR A 52 -3.28 -25.51 -18.23
N SER A 53 -2.02 -25.76 -18.59
CA SER A 53 -0.88 -25.59 -17.67
C SER A 53 -0.72 -24.13 -17.25
N GLN A 54 -0.72 -23.20 -18.22
CA GLN A 54 -0.60 -21.78 -17.93
C GLN A 54 -1.88 -21.22 -17.32
N TRP A 55 -3.04 -21.61 -17.83
CA TRP A 55 -4.33 -21.18 -17.33
C TRP A 55 -4.52 -21.56 -15.85
N ASN A 56 -3.99 -22.70 -15.42
CA ASN A 56 -4.10 -23.18 -14.04
C ASN A 56 -2.95 -22.73 -13.12
N GLY A 57 -1.82 -22.27 -13.66
CA GLY A 57 -0.68 -21.80 -12.87
C GLY A 57 -0.54 -20.28 -12.83
N TYR A 58 -0.59 -19.64 -13.99
CA TYR A 58 -0.27 -18.21 -14.18
C TYR A 58 -1.31 -17.52 -15.08
N PRO A 59 -2.59 -17.49 -14.69
CA PRO A 59 -3.67 -16.90 -15.50
C PRO A 59 -3.37 -15.46 -15.95
N LEU A 60 -2.77 -14.62 -15.08
CA LEU A 60 -2.35 -13.25 -15.40
C LEU A 60 -0.81 -13.10 -15.47
N GLN A 61 -0.10 -14.20 -15.71
CA GLN A 61 1.32 -14.24 -16.07
C GLN A 61 2.34 -13.70 -15.05
N ILE A 62 1.91 -13.22 -13.88
CA ILE A 62 2.83 -12.75 -12.83
C ILE A 62 3.77 -13.88 -12.40
N GLY A 63 5.07 -13.64 -12.40
CA GLY A 63 6.11 -14.58 -12.00
C GLY A 63 6.45 -15.65 -13.03
N ARG A 64 5.79 -15.67 -14.20
CA ARG A 64 6.06 -16.67 -15.24
C ARG A 64 7.47 -16.53 -15.85
N PHE A 65 7.90 -15.30 -16.09
CA PHE A 65 9.17 -15.02 -16.77
C PHE A 65 10.21 -14.48 -15.80
N ARG A 66 11.49 -14.84 -16.01
CA ARG A 66 12.61 -14.40 -15.15
C ARG A 66 12.78 -12.87 -15.07
N LYS A 67 12.24 -12.11 -16.03
CA LYS A 67 12.33 -10.64 -16.12
C LYS A 67 10.99 -9.94 -15.84
N ASP A 68 10.11 -10.58 -15.08
CA ASP A 68 8.86 -9.95 -14.68
C ASP A 68 9.14 -8.76 -13.74
N LYS A 69 8.67 -7.57 -14.13
CA LYS A 69 8.79 -6.33 -13.35
C LYS A 69 7.80 -6.27 -12.18
N ALA A 70 6.70 -7.01 -12.25
CA ALA A 70 5.71 -7.05 -11.17
C ALA A 70 6.22 -7.79 -9.95
N MET A 71 6.94 -8.89 -10.14
CA MET A 71 7.50 -9.69 -9.05
C MET A 71 8.35 -8.89 -8.05
N PRO A 72 9.40 -8.17 -8.45
CA PRO A 72 10.18 -7.38 -7.51
C PRO A 72 9.33 -6.29 -6.86
N ALA A 73 8.46 -5.58 -7.60
CA ALA A 73 7.64 -4.51 -7.03
C ALA A 73 6.65 -4.98 -5.94
N LEU A 74 6.08 -6.18 -6.14
CA LEU A 74 5.16 -6.82 -5.18
C LEU A 74 5.90 -7.35 -3.94
N ILE A 75 7.09 -7.96 -4.12
CA ILE A 75 7.87 -8.53 -3.02
C ILE A 75 8.58 -7.44 -2.22
N SER A 76 9.34 -6.57 -2.88
CA SER A 76 10.15 -5.54 -2.21
C SER A 76 9.30 -4.42 -1.61
N GLY A 77 8.04 -4.32 -2.03
CA GLY A 77 7.12 -3.33 -1.52
C GLY A 77 7.44 -1.93 -2.03
N GLU A 78 7.34 -1.71 -3.35
CA GLU A 78 7.24 -0.35 -3.88
C GLU A 78 6.20 0.46 -3.06
N LYS A 79 6.45 1.76 -2.88
CA LYS A 79 5.82 2.62 -1.86
C LYS A 79 4.31 2.43 -1.65
N SER A 80 3.53 2.16 -2.71
CA SER A 80 2.08 1.96 -2.64
C SER A 80 1.61 0.51 -2.45
N THR A 81 2.46 -0.51 -2.63
CA THR A 81 2.05 -1.93 -2.58
C THR A 81 1.32 -2.25 -1.27
N ALA A 82 1.81 -1.75 -0.13
CA ALA A 82 1.15 -1.83 1.18
C ALA A 82 -0.29 -1.34 1.17
N LEU A 83 -0.43 -0.15 0.60
CA LEU A 83 -1.59 0.70 0.70
C LEU A 83 -2.69 0.13 -0.19
N VAL A 84 -2.31 -0.46 -1.34
CA VAL A 84 -3.26 -1.09 -2.26
C VAL A 84 -3.57 -2.54 -1.93
N THR A 85 -2.72 -3.24 -1.16
CA THR A 85 -2.94 -4.66 -0.83
C THR A 85 -3.87 -4.80 0.38
N PRO A 86 -5.05 -5.44 0.22
CA PRO A 86 -5.94 -5.76 1.33
C PRO A 86 -5.19 -6.57 2.40
N PRO A 87 -5.36 -6.27 3.70
CA PRO A 87 -4.61 -6.93 4.77
C PRO A 87 -4.64 -8.46 4.71
N GLN A 88 -5.77 -9.05 4.32
CA GLN A 88 -5.97 -10.50 4.23
C GLN A 88 -5.22 -11.17 3.06
N TRP A 89 -4.73 -10.40 2.08
CA TRP A 89 -3.91 -10.92 0.96
C TRP A 89 -2.41 -10.89 1.27
N ARG A 90 -2.01 -10.12 2.27
CA ARG A 90 -0.59 -9.95 2.59
C ARG A 90 0.03 -11.28 3.00
N ASN A 91 1.33 -11.37 2.79
CA ASN A 91 2.10 -12.56 3.06
C ASN A 91 1.87 -13.05 4.50
N LYS A 92 1.25 -14.22 4.61
CA LYS A 92 0.86 -14.83 5.89
C LYS A 92 2.05 -15.13 6.78
N ALA A 93 3.23 -15.38 6.22
CA ALA A 93 4.46 -15.60 6.99
C ALA A 93 4.86 -14.34 7.80
N PHE A 94 4.35 -13.16 7.43
CA PHE A 94 4.61 -11.89 8.10
C PHE A 94 3.42 -11.33 8.87
N ASN A 95 2.26 -12.02 8.87
CA ASN A 95 1.11 -11.69 9.71
C ASN A 95 1.52 -11.85 11.19
N GLY A 96 1.99 -10.76 11.81
CA GLY A 96 2.45 -10.74 13.20
C GLY A 96 3.79 -10.01 13.42
N LEU A 97 4.54 -9.69 12.37
CA LEU A 97 5.78 -8.90 12.50
C LEU A 97 5.47 -7.40 12.57
N LYS A 98 6.18 -6.69 13.47
CA LYS A 98 5.96 -5.26 13.78
C LYS A 98 6.22 -4.29 12.63
N ASP A 99 6.87 -4.76 11.56
CA ASP A 99 7.11 -3.97 10.36
C ASP A 99 6.23 -4.51 9.21
N PRO A 100 4.93 -4.15 9.18
CA PRO A 100 4.05 -4.53 8.09
C PRO A 100 4.45 -3.86 6.77
N GLU A 101 5.44 -2.95 6.76
CA GLU A 101 5.81 -2.18 5.57
C GLU A 101 6.77 -2.93 4.62
N ARG A 102 7.29 -4.11 4.99
CA ARG A 102 8.42 -4.73 4.27
C ARG A 102 8.16 -6.02 3.49
N ASN A 103 7.03 -6.70 3.64
CA ASN A 103 6.82 -8.00 2.97
C ASN A 103 5.34 -8.23 2.62
N TYR A 104 4.89 -7.72 1.48
CA TYR A 104 3.48 -7.83 1.08
C TYR A 104 3.15 -9.16 0.39
N TRP A 105 4.06 -9.65 -0.45
CA TRP A 105 3.87 -10.89 -1.20
C TRP A 105 5.08 -11.80 -1.06
N ALA A 106 4.85 -13.11 -0.92
CA ALA A 106 5.89 -14.12 -1.15
C ALA A 106 5.91 -14.51 -2.63
N LYS A 107 7.08 -14.85 -3.15
CA LYS A 107 7.21 -15.43 -4.48
C LYS A 107 6.36 -16.71 -4.58
N GLU A 108 6.49 -17.58 -3.59
CA GLU A 108 5.81 -18.87 -3.51
C GLU A 108 4.29 -18.71 -3.39
N GLN A 109 3.83 -17.61 -2.77
CA GLN A 109 2.41 -17.26 -2.73
C GLN A 109 1.92 -16.93 -4.14
N ILE A 110 2.58 -15.97 -4.83
CA ILE A 110 2.20 -15.52 -6.17
C ILE A 110 2.20 -16.66 -7.19
N THR A 111 3.21 -17.53 -7.15
CA THR A 111 3.36 -18.63 -8.11
C THR A 111 2.69 -19.94 -7.67
N GLY A 112 2.17 -20.00 -6.44
CA GLY A 112 1.66 -21.22 -5.84
C GLY A 112 0.23 -21.57 -6.24
N SER A 113 -0.56 -20.58 -6.67
CA SER A 113 -1.94 -20.83 -7.10
C SER A 113 -2.44 -19.77 -8.09
N PRO A 114 -3.43 -20.10 -8.95
CA PRO A 114 -4.04 -19.14 -9.85
C PRO A 114 -4.80 -18.04 -9.11
N GLU A 115 -5.29 -18.32 -7.88
CA GLU A 115 -5.94 -17.33 -7.03
C GLU A 115 -4.98 -16.22 -6.60
N GLU A 116 -3.84 -16.62 -6.05
CA GLU A 116 -2.81 -15.67 -5.62
C GLU A 116 -2.20 -14.94 -6.82
N ASN A 117 -2.05 -15.60 -7.97
CA ASN A 117 -1.61 -14.96 -9.21
C ASN A 117 -2.57 -13.84 -9.65
N ILE A 118 -3.89 -14.07 -9.58
CA ILE A 118 -4.89 -13.06 -9.93
C ILE A 118 -4.87 -11.89 -8.95
N LYS A 119 -4.84 -12.17 -7.64
CA LYS A 119 -4.78 -11.12 -6.62
C LYS A 119 -3.51 -10.27 -6.74
N ALA A 120 -2.36 -10.91 -6.97
CA ALA A 120 -1.09 -10.24 -7.20
C ALA A 120 -1.12 -9.32 -8.44
N ALA A 121 -1.75 -9.78 -9.54
CA ALA A 121 -1.93 -8.97 -10.74
C ALA A 121 -2.83 -7.75 -10.49
N ILE A 122 -3.93 -7.92 -9.76
CA ILE A 122 -4.81 -6.81 -9.36
C ILE A 122 -4.05 -5.83 -8.47
N THR A 123 -3.31 -6.30 -7.47
CA THR A 123 -2.46 -5.45 -6.63
C THR A 123 -1.45 -4.66 -7.46
N TYR A 124 -0.77 -5.31 -8.41
CA TYR A 124 0.21 -4.64 -9.26
C TYR A 124 -0.43 -3.58 -10.17
N LEU A 125 -1.61 -3.87 -10.73
CA LEU A 125 -2.40 -2.89 -11.48
C LEU A 125 -2.72 -1.67 -10.62
N MET A 126 -3.31 -1.89 -9.43
CA MET A 126 -3.68 -0.80 -8.53
C MET A 126 -2.46 0.02 -8.09
N MET A 127 -1.35 -0.65 -7.82
CA MET A 127 -0.08 0.00 -7.48
C MET A 127 0.39 0.93 -8.60
N LYS A 128 0.26 0.53 -9.87
CA LYS A 128 0.64 1.36 -11.04
C LYS A 128 -0.34 2.48 -11.36
N LEU A 129 -1.62 2.33 -10.99
CA LEU A 129 -2.62 3.38 -11.14
C LEU A 129 -2.57 4.43 -10.02
N SER A 130 -1.95 4.09 -8.88
CA SER A 130 -1.92 4.96 -7.70
C SER A 130 -0.87 6.05 -7.79
N ASN A 131 -1.28 7.29 -7.54
CA ASN A 131 -0.41 8.40 -7.19
C ASN A 131 -0.15 8.39 -5.68
N THR A 132 1.08 8.67 -5.28
CA THR A 132 1.46 8.72 -3.87
C THR A 132 2.26 9.96 -3.51
N LYS A 133 2.17 10.35 -2.23
CA LYS A 133 3.08 11.33 -1.62
C LYS A 133 3.47 10.88 -0.22
N GLU A 134 4.57 11.43 0.28
CA GLU A 134 4.91 11.32 1.70
C GLU A 134 4.22 12.43 2.50
N GLU A 135 3.52 12.06 3.57
CA GLU A 135 2.81 12.98 4.43
C GLU A 135 3.03 12.65 5.91
N SER A 136 3.08 13.70 6.73
CA SER A 136 3.16 13.55 8.18
C SER A 136 1.85 12.99 8.73
N THR A 137 1.90 11.76 9.22
CA THR A 137 0.74 11.06 9.79
C THR A 137 0.92 10.90 11.30
N ILE A 138 -0.12 11.25 12.07
CA ILE A 138 -0.14 11.08 13.54
C ILE A 138 -0.14 9.58 13.88
N ASP A 139 0.51 9.22 14.98
CA ASP A 139 0.47 7.85 15.51
C ASP A 139 -0.99 7.46 15.85
N GLN A 140 -1.47 6.39 15.24
CA GLN A 140 -2.83 5.90 15.43
C GLN A 140 -3.08 5.36 16.84
N TYR A 141 -2.02 4.99 17.57
CA TYR A 141 -2.10 4.47 18.94
C TYR A 141 -1.86 5.54 20.00
N ASP A 142 -1.40 6.73 19.59
CA ASP A 142 -1.12 7.84 20.49
C ASP A 142 -1.32 9.18 19.79
N SER A 143 -2.54 9.71 19.90
CA SER A 143 -2.93 11.02 19.37
C SER A 143 -2.76 12.14 20.40
N THR A 144 -2.11 11.89 21.54
CA THR A 144 -1.95 12.87 22.63
C THR A 144 -1.15 14.09 22.16
N LEU A 145 -1.64 15.30 22.48
CA LEU A 145 -0.89 16.54 22.28
C LEU A 145 0.07 16.75 23.45
N TYR A 146 1.36 16.56 23.18
CA TYR A 146 2.45 16.78 24.11
C TYR A 146 3.03 18.19 23.97
N SER A 147 3.87 18.58 24.92
CA SER A 147 4.68 19.79 24.86
C SER A 147 6.15 19.50 25.14
N ALA A 148 7.04 20.33 24.59
CA ALA A 148 8.47 20.33 24.87
C ALA A 148 8.93 21.77 25.13
N ILE A 149 9.72 21.97 26.20
CA ILE A 149 10.37 23.25 26.47
C ILE A 149 11.72 23.25 25.76
N VAL A 150 11.89 24.19 24.83
CA VAL A 150 13.13 24.39 24.07
C VAL A 150 14.27 24.70 25.03
N GLN A 151 15.36 23.95 24.92
CA GLN A 151 16.60 24.13 25.66
C GLN A 151 17.63 24.89 24.83
N LYS A 152 18.69 25.35 25.49
CA LYS A 152 19.82 26.00 24.80
C LYS A 152 20.48 25.02 23.84
N GLY A 153 20.52 25.39 22.55
CA GLY A 153 21.13 24.59 21.49
C GLY A 153 20.16 23.66 20.76
N ASP A 154 18.89 23.63 21.18
CA ASP A 154 17.87 22.87 20.47
C ASP A 154 17.61 23.45 19.07
N LEU A 155 17.45 22.53 18.11
CA LEU A 155 16.92 22.82 16.78
C LEU A 155 15.62 22.05 16.60
N ALA A 156 14.69 22.56 15.79
CA ALA A 156 13.42 21.89 15.54
C ALA A 156 13.59 20.45 15.02
N ASP A 157 14.62 20.18 14.21
CA ASP A 157 14.91 18.80 13.74
C ASP A 157 15.39 17.87 14.87
N ASN A 158 16.13 18.38 15.85
CA ASN A 158 16.55 17.59 17.02
C ASN A 158 15.34 17.26 17.89
N ILE A 159 14.52 18.27 18.22
CA ILE A 159 13.28 18.09 18.97
C ILE A 159 12.39 17.09 18.26
N ARG A 160 12.22 17.22 16.94
CA ARG A 160 11.44 16.27 16.14
C ARG A 160 11.91 14.82 16.30
N LYS A 161 13.21 14.58 16.18
CA LYS A 161 13.81 13.23 16.29
C LYS A 161 13.62 12.65 17.69
N GLU A 162 13.96 13.41 18.72
CA GLU A 162 13.86 12.99 20.12
C GLU A 162 12.42 12.72 20.55
N ARG A 163 11.51 13.59 20.11
CA ARG A 163 10.08 13.52 20.45
C ARG A 163 9.27 12.62 19.52
N LYS A 164 9.92 11.97 18.54
CA LYS A 164 9.31 11.04 17.58
C LYS A 164 8.12 11.65 16.85
N THR A 165 8.33 12.82 16.27
CA THR A 165 7.34 13.56 15.48
C THR A 165 7.90 13.96 14.11
N THR A 166 7.24 14.89 13.41
CA THR A 166 7.66 15.43 12.11
C THR A 166 7.75 16.96 12.16
N ILE A 167 8.53 17.59 11.26
CA ILE A 167 8.52 19.05 11.11
C ILE A 167 7.11 19.56 10.74
N PRO A 168 6.38 18.97 9.77
CA PRO A 168 5.02 19.41 9.49
C PRO A 168 4.07 19.33 10.69
N ASN A 169 4.19 18.31 11.55
CA ASN A 169 3.38 18.22 12.78
C ASN A 169 3.72 19.33 13.77
N LEU A 170 5.01 19.62 13.97
CA LEU A 170 5.46 20.74 14.79
C LEU A 170 4.92 22.07 14.24
N THR A 171 5.03 22.32 12.93
CA THR A 171 4.53 23.56 12.32
C THR A 171 3.02 23.69 12.50
N LYS A 172 2.27 22.61 12.24
CA LYS A 172 0.81 22.60 12.37
C LYS A 172 0.34 22.91 13.80
N ASN A 173 1.03 22.36 14.81
CA ASN A 173 0.65 22.49 16.21
C ASN A 173 1.19 23.77 16.88
N ASN A 174 2.03 24.55 16.19
CA ASN A 174 2.60 25.79 16.70
C ASN A 174 2.37 26.95 15.72
N PRO A 175 1.11 27.32 15.43
CA PRO A 175 0.80 28.38 14.48
C PRO A 175 1.47 29.70 14.88
N GLY A 176 2.05 30.40 13.90
CA GLY A 176 2.74 31.67 14.10
C GLY A 176 4.17 31.56 14.65
N LYS A 177 4.63 30.37 15.09
CA LYS A 177 6.04 30.17 15.46
C LYS A 177 6.89 29.88 14.22
N ASN A 178 8.03 30.56 14.11
CA ASN A 178 9.05 30.20 13.14
C ASN A 178 9.99 29.16 13.76
N LEU A 179 9.93 27.92 13.26
CA LEU A 179 10.72 26.80 13.80
C LEU A 179 12.24 26.96 13.59
N ASP A 180 12.68 27.84 12.69
CA ASP A 180 14.09 28.18 12.50
C ASP A 180 14.59 29.23 13.50
N LYS A 181 13.70 29.82 14.30
CA LYS A 181 13.98 30.90 15.27
C LYS A 181 13.39 30.61 16.64
N ILE A 182 13.45 29.36 17.08
CA ILE A 182 13.05 28.98 18.44
C ILE A 182 14.09 29.44 19.46
N HIS A 183 13.63 29.82 20.66
CA HIS A 183 14.47 30.33 21.74
C HIS A 183 14.34 29.44 22.99
N PRO A 184 15.37 29.35 23.84
CA PRO A 184 15.26 28.66 25.11
C PRO A 184 14.08 29.16 25.94
N GLY A 185 13.27 28.24 26.48
CA GLY A 185 12.03 28.55 27.20
C GLY A 185 10.77 28.56 26.32
N ASP A 186 10.90 28.55 25.00
CA ASP A 186 9.75 28.34 24.11
C ASP A 186 9.09 27.00 24.41
N ILE A 187 7.76 26.99 24.44
CA ILE A 187 6.97 25.75 24.47
C ILE A 187 6.57 25.41 23.04
N LEU A 188 6.89 24.19 22.60
CA LEU A 188 6.45 23.61 21.34
C LEU A 188 5.49 22.44 21.58
N TYR A 189 4.31 22.52 20.99
CA TYR A 189 3.31 21.45 21.03
C TYR A 189 3.52 20.47 19.89
N TYR A 190 3.32 19.17 20.14
CA TYR A 190 3.48 18.14 19.12
C TYR A 190 2.63 16.91 19.43
N GLN A 191 2.35 16.11 18.41
CA GLN A 191 1.84 14.74 18.57
C GLN A 191 2.90 13.79 18.02
N LYS A 192 2.92 12.54 18.48
CA LYS A 192 3.78 11.53 17.83
C LYS A 192 3.32 11.36 16.39
N ALA A 193 4.27 11.38 15.48
CA ALA A 193 3.99 11.36 14.04
C ALA A 193 5.20 10.83 13.26
N SER A 194 4.92 10.24 12.10
CA SER A 194 5.96 9.81 11.16
C SER A 194 5.59 10.24 9.74
N MET A 195 6.60 10.43 8.89
CA MET A 195 6.36 10.55 7.45
C MET A 195 5.93 9.18 6.94
N LYS A 196 4.76 9.11 6.29
CA LYS A 196 4.25 7.88 5.67
C LYS A 196 3.89 8.16 4.23
N VAL A 197 4.03 7.14 3.38
CA VAL A 197 3.47 7.18 2.04
C VAL A 197 1.94 7.06 2.16
N ILE A 198 1.21 7.91 1.45
CA ILE A 198 -0.24 7.80 1.29
C ILE A 198 -0.63 7.82 -0.19
N ILE A 199 -1.79 7.25 -0.51
CA ILE A 199 -2.40 7.37 -1.86
C ILE A 199 -3.13 8.70 -1.96
N THR A 200 -2.94 9.41 -3.07
CA THR A 200 -3.53 10.74 -3.32
C THR A 200 -4.47 10.80 -4.51
N GLY A 201 -4.57 9.72 -5.28
CA GLY A 201 -5.41 9.63 -6.47
C GLY A 201 -5.03 8.43 -7.31
#